data_AF-A0A2E0MA90-F1
#
_entry.id   AF-A0A2E0MA90-F1
#
_cell.length_a   1.000
_cell.length_b   1.000
_cell.length_c   1.000
_cell.angle_alpha   90.00
_cell.angle_beta   90.00
_cell.angle_gamma   90.00
#
_symmetry.space_group_name_H-M   'P 1'
#
loop_
_entity.id
_entity.type
_entity.pdbx_description
1 polymer ?
#
loop_
_entity_poly.entity_id
_entity_poly.type
_entity_poly.pdbx_seq_one_letter_code
_entity_poly.pdbx_strand_id
1 'polypeptide(L)'
;MNGPFQALLPMSLAPWKVEFGSTRQHLGIGDAALARVQEVDEAHNMVLTMKGIGLRRLNEGCVVSIPVNLIDTLRGDNNSMVSRIRDLTDCRIIVADNGRVWVHGDADNMFTARELIQKLADEGHMNNFEDAVHALEQQRGEN
;
A
#
# COMPACT_ATOMS: atom_id res chain seq x y z
N MET A 1 -6.79 1.25 10.48
CA MET A 1 -6.05 0.00 10.26
C MET A 1 -7.07 -1.05 9.85
N ASN A 2 -6.82 -1.84 8.79
CA ASN A 2 -7.73 -2.90 8.36
C ASN A 2 -7.56 -4.13 9.27
N GLY A 3 -7.90 -3.97 10.54
CA GLY A 3 -7.75 -4.98 11.59
C GLY A 3 -8.76 -4.75 12.71
N PRO A 4 -8.93 -5.73 13.63
CA PRO A 4 -9.98 -5.70 14.65
C PRO A 4 -9.77 -4.63 15.73
N PHE A 5 -8.55 -4.09 15.86
CA PHE A 5 -8.19 -3.14 16.90
C PHE A 5 -8.06 -1.72 16.37
N GLN A 6 -8.48 -0.76 17.19
CA GLN A 6 -8.31 0.65 16.89
C GLN A 6 -6.84 1.06 17.07
N ALA A 7 -6.42 1.98 16.20
CA ALA A 7 -5.06 2.49 16.18
C ALA A 7 -5.09 4.00 16.33
N LEU A 8 -4.28 4.53 17.25
CA LEU A 8 -4.15 5.95 17.52
C LEU A 8 -2.82 6.45 17.00
N LEU A 9 -2.83 7.61 16.35
CA LEU A 9 -1.61 8.34 15.95
C LEU A 9 -1.51 9.59 16.84
N PRO A 10 -0.72 9.55 17.92
CA PRO A 10 -0.42 10.72 18.73
C PRO A 10 0.23 11.83 17.89
N MET A 11 -0.13 13.08 18.18
CA MET A 11 0.43 14.24 17.50
C MET A 11 1.96 14.32 17.61
N SER A 12 2.52 13.85 18.73
CA SER A 12 3.97 13.79 18.96
C SER A 12 4.73 12.87 17.99
N LEU A 13 4.04 11.90 17.38
CA LEU A 13 4.58 10.89 16.48
C LEU A 13 4.28 11.17 15.00
N ALA A 14 3.60 12.28 14.72
CA ALA A 14 3.44 12.78 13.38
C ALA A 14 4.69 13.59 12.96
N PRO A 15 5.09 13.56 11.67
CA PRO A 15 6.28 14.27 11.19
C PRO A 15 6.10 15.79 11.11
N TRP A 16 4.85 16.26 11.14
CA TRP A 16 4.50 17.69 11.10
C TRP A 16 4.63 18.32 12.48
N LYS A 17 5.30 19.48 12.55
CA LYS A 17 5.15 20.41 13.68
C LYS A 17 3.78 21.07 13.54
N VAL A 18 2.78 20.54 14.24
CA VAL A 18 1.44 21.13 14.24
C VAL A 18 1.42 22.21 15.33
N GLU A 19 1.27 23.47 14.94
CA GLU A 19 0.86 24.51 15.89
C GLU A 19 -0.58 24.23 16.35
N PHE A 20 -0.88 24.50 17.63
CA PHE A 20 -2.19 24.23 18.25
C PHE A 20 -3.33 24.77 17.35
N GLY A 21 -4.19 23.87 16.85
CA GLY A 21 -5.38 24.22 16.07
C GLY A 21 -5.40 23.78 14.60
N SER A 22 -4.27 23.40 14.00
CA SER A 22 -4.19 23.09 12.55
C SER A 22 -4.17 21.60 12.20
N THR A 23 -4.47 20.71 13.16
CA THR A 23 -4.35 19.24 12.98
C THR A 23 -5.17 18.69 11.82
N ARG A 24 -6.38 19.22 11.60
CA ARG A 24 -7.27 18.82 10.48
C ARG A 24 -6.74 19.23 9.10
N GLN A 25 -5.85 20.23 9.01
CA GLN A 25 -5.27 20.65 7.73
C GLN A 25 -4.25 19.64 7.21
N HIS A 26 -3.65 18.86 8.12
CA HIS A 26 -2.61 17.89 7.78
C HIS A 26 -3.14 16.48 7.58
N LEU A 27 -4.15 16.03 8.34
CA LEU A 27 -4.80 14.74 8.15
C LEU A 27 -6.27 14.82 8.58
N GLY A 28 -7.17 14.81 7.59
CA GLY A 28 -8.61 14.84 7.76
C GLY A 28 -9.24 13.45 7.75
N ILE A 29 -10.56 13.41 7.97
CA ILE A 29 -11.35 12.17 7.87
C ILE A 29 -11.43 11.79 6.40
N GLY A 30 -11.04 10.56 6.05
CA GLY A 30 -11.03 10.04 4.69
C GLY A 30 -9.66 10.10 3.99
N ASP A 31 -8.67 10.76 4.58
CA ASP A 31 -7.30 10.74 4.05
C ASP A 31 -6.62 9.40 4.28
N ALA A 32 -5.75 9.02 3.35
CA ALA A 32 -4.87 7.87 3.48
C ALA A 32 -3.46 8.31 3.92
N ALA A 33 -2.83 7.54 4.80
CA ALA A 33 -1.47 7.79 5.25
C ALA A 33 -0.71 6.48 5.45
N LEU A 34 0.58 6.51 5.15
CA LEU A 34 1.51 5.45 5.51
C LEU A 34 2.02 5.71 6.92
N ALA A 35 1.71 4.79 7.82
CA ALA A 35 2.13 4.80 9.21
C ALA A 35 2.62 3.41 9.61
N ARG A 36 3.50 3.33 10.60
CA ARG A 36 4.02 2.09 11.17
C ARG A 36 3.46 1.89 12.57
N VAL A 37 3.25 0.65 12.98
CA VAL A 37 2.94 0.32 14.39
C VAL A 37 4.20 0.50 15.22
N GLN A 38 4.12 1.37 16.24
CA GLN A 38 5.22 1.58 17.17
C GLN A 38 5.10 0.61 18.34
N GLU A 39 3.94 0.57 18.99
CA GLU A 39 3.69 -0.21 20.20
C GLU A 39 2.25 -0.75 20.17
N VAL A 40 2.07 -1.89 20.83
CA VAL A 40 0.76 -2.50 21.08
C VAL A 40 0.66 -2.71 22.59
N ASP A 41 -0.36 -2.13 23.19
CA ASP A 41 -0.63 -2.23 24.62
C ASP A 41 -1.38 -3.54 24.96
N GLU A 42 -1.36 -3.94 26.23
CA GLU A 42 -2.06 -5.13 26.75
C GLU A 42 -3.59 -5.03 26.58
N ALA A 43 -4.11 -3.79 26.60
CA ALA A 43 -5.50 -3.48 26.27
C ALA A 43 -5.81 -3.57 24.76
N HIS A 44 -4.89 -4.10 23.95
CA HIS A 44 -4.96 -4.20 22.50
C HIS A 44 -5.11 -2.85 21.79
N ASN A 45 -4.66 -1.76 22.43
CA ASN A 45 -4.58 -0.46 21.80
C ASN A 45 -3.28 -0.38 20.99
N MET A 46 -3.38 0.02 19.73
CA MET A 46 -2.20 0.17 18.88
C MET A 46 -1.80 1.64 18.77
N VAL A 47 -0.53 1.94 19.00
CA VAL A 47 0.04 3.27 18.79
C VAL A 47 0.81 3.28 17.48
N LEU A 48 0.45 4.23 16.60
CA LEU A 48 1.08 4.42 15.30
C LEU A 48 2.12 5.54 15.36
N THR A 49 3.13 5.41 14.50
CA THR A 49 4.10 6.45 14.22
C THR A 49 4.17 6.74 12.73
N MET A 50 4.32 8.01 12.39
CA MET A 50 4.62 8.46 11.02
C MET A 50 6.05 9.01 10.91
N LYS A 51 6.87 8.83 11.96
CA LYS A 51 8.29 9.16 11.91
C LYS A 51 9.06 7.98 11.32
N GLY A 52 9.63 8.17 10.14
CA GLY A 52 10.41 7.15 9.47
C GLY A 52 10.52 7.39 7.98
N ILE A 53 11.38 6.60 7.34
CA ILE A 53 11.61 6.68 5.90
C ILE A 53 10.37 6.16 5.16
N GLY A 54 9.84 6.97 4.24
CA GLY A 54 8.70 6.59 3.39
C GLY A 54 7.31 6.75 4.05
N LEU A 55 7.25 7.08 5.35
CA LEU A 55 5.99 7.35 6.05
C LEU A 55 5.55 8.78 5.77
N ARG A 56 4.37 8.94 5.16
CA ARG A 56 3.81 10.23 4.76
C ARG A 56 2.31 10.12 4.52
N ARG A 57 1.64 11.27 4.46
CA ARG A 57 0.28 11.34 3.92
C ARG A 57 0.30 11.04 2.42
N LEU A 58 -0.70 10.28 1.98
CA LEU A 58 -0.93 9.96 0.58
C LEU A 58 -1.94 10.97 0.03
N ASN A 59 -1.46 11.93 -0.77
CA ASN A 59 -2.33 12.88 -1.47
C ASN A 59 -2.69 12.39 -2.88
N GLU A 60 -1.85 11.52 -3.45
CA GLU A 60 -1.92 11.09 -4.84
C GLU A 60 -1.67 9.59 -4.96
N GLY A 61 -2.09 9.03 -6.10
CA GLY A 61 -2.04 7.60 -6.38
C GLY A 61 -3.35 6.89 -6.05
N CYS A 62 -3.30 5.56 -6.10
CA CYS A 62 -4.44 4.69 -5.87
C CYS A 62 -4.15 3.77 -4.69
N VAL A 63 -5.12 3.61 -3.79
CA VAL A 63 -5.08 2.59 -2.74
C VAL A 63 -6.02 1.46 -3.14
N VAL A 64 -5.46 0.26 -3.30
CA VAL A 64 -6.18 -0.96 -3.63
C VAL A 64 -6.28 -1.84 -2.38
N SER A 65 -7.43 -2.47 -2.20
CA SER A 65 -7.66 -3.43 -1.13
C SER A 65 -7.44 -4.84 -1.63
N ILE A 66 -6.64 -5.62 -0.92
CA ILE A 66 -6.49 -7.05 -1.17
C ILE A 66 -6.73 -7.86 0.11
N PRO A 67 -7.21 -9.10 -0.01
CA PRO A 67 -7.22 -10.04 1.10
C PRO A 67 -5.81 -10.24 1.69
N VAL A 68 -5.71 -10.27 3.02
CA VAL A 68 -4.41 -10.35 3.73
C VAL A 68 -3.65 -11.64 3.39
N ASN A 69 -4.38 -12.73 3.14
CA ASN A 69 -3.80 -14.01 2.72
C ASN A 69 -3.11 -13.98 1.35
N LEU A 70 -3.41 -12.98 0.51
CA LEU A 70 -2.80 -12.82 -0.81
C LEU A 70 -1.64 -11.83 -0.81
N ILE A 71 -1.32 -11.19 0.33
CA ILE A 71 -0.19 -10.27 0.46
C ILE A 71 1.12 -11.01 0.16
N ASP A 72 1.30 -12.21 0.70
CA ASP A 72 2.51 -13.01 0.51
C ASP A 72 2.67 -13.43 -0.94
N THR A 73 1.58 -13.81 -1.60
CA THR A 73 1.54 -14.08 -3.04
C THR A 73 1.91 -12.85 -3.87
N LEU A 74 1.32 -11.69 -3.56
CA LEU A 74 1.62 -10.44 -4.26
C LEU A 74 3.09 -10.04 -4.10
N ARG A 75 3.63 -10.23 -2.89
CA ARG A 75 5.03 -9.98 -2.56
C ARG A 75 5.95 -10.91 -3.35
N GLY A 76 5.56 -12.18 -3.47
CA GLY A 76 6.38 -13.25 -4.03
C GLY A 76 7.62 -13.53 -3.17
N ASP A 77 8.43 -14.50 -3.61
CA ASP A 77 9.67 -14.83 -2.92
C ASP A 77 10.61 -13.62 -2.92
N ASN A 78 10.96 -13.15 -1.72
CA ASN A 78 11.88 -12.03 -1.50
C ASN A 78 11.50 -10.72 -2.24
N ASN A 79 10.21 -10.36 -2.27
CA ASN A 79 9.68 -9.19 -2.99
C ASN A 79 9.87 -9.24 -4.52
N SER A 80 10.15 -10.41 -5.11
CA SER A 80 10.41 -10.56 -6.55
C SER A 80 9.23 -10.08 -7.41
N MET A 81 8.00 -10.47 -7.06
CA MET A 81 6.80 -10.10 -7.82
C MET A 81 6.53 -8.60 -7.77
N VAL A 82 6.61 -7.98 -6.59
CA VAL A 82 6.44 -6.52 -6.46
C VAL A 82 7.52 -5.77 -7.23
N SER A 83 8.78 -6.24 -7.18
CA SER A 83 9.85 -5.62 -7.98
C SER A 83 9.55 -5.74 -9.47
N ARG A 84 9.16 -6.92 -9.94
CA ARG A 84 8.85 -7.18 -11.34
C ARG A 84 7.72 -6.27 -11.84
N ILE A 85 6.62 -6.17 -11.10
CA ILE A 85 5.49 -5.28 -11.46
C ILE A 85 5.93 -3.83 -11.46
N ARG A 86 6.71 -3.40 -10.46
CA ARG A 86 7.28 -2.06 -10.42
C ARG A 86 8.15 -1.79 -11.64
N ASP A 87 9.02 -2.72 -12.01
CA ASP A 87 9.97 -2.54 -13.10
C ASP A 87 9.24 -2.52 -14.47
N LEU A 88 8.10 -3.21 -14.59
CA LEU A 88 7.24 -3.20 -15.80
C LEU A 88 6.36 -1.96 -15.95
N THR A 89 5.81 -1.49 -14.84
CA THR A 89 4.85 -0.37 -14.81
C THR A 89 5.53 0.97 -14.52
N ASP A 90 6.82 0.97 -14.17
CA ASP A 90 7.57 2.11 -13.62
C ASP A 90 6.81 2.84 -12.48
N CYS A 91 5.93 2.11 -11.79
CA CYS A 91 5.08 2.64 -10.73
C CYS A 91 5.66 2.32 -9.36
N ARG A 92 5.62 3.29 -8.46
CA ARG A 92 5.93 3.06 -7.05
C ARG A 92 4.80 2.29 -6.38
N ILE A 93 5.09 1.05 -6.00
CA ILE A 93 4.15 0.16 -5.29
C ILE A 93 4.63 -0.02 -3.85
N ILE A 94 3.73 0.16 -2.90
CA ILE A 94 3.95 -0.11 -1.48
C ILE A 94 2.84 -1.04 -0.99
N VAL A 95 3.21 -2.26 -0.64
CA VAL A 95 2.31 -3.25 -0.06
C VAL A 95 2.37 -3.10 1.46
N ALA A 96 1.23 -2.78 2.08
CA ALA A 96 1.10 -2.75 3.53
C ALA A 96 0.58 -4.10 4.06
N ASP A 97 1.07 -4.50 5.23
CA ASP A 97 0.74 -5.79 5.86
C ASP A 97 -0.73 -5.90 6.32
N ASN A 98 -1.51 -4.82 6.18
CA ASN A 98 -2.95 -4.78 6.48
C ASN A 98 -3.83 -5.05 5.25
N GLY A 99 -3.24 -5.47 4.12
CA GLY A 99 -3.97 -5.75 2.88
C GLY A 99 -4.34 -4.48 2.09
N ARG A 100 -3.66 -3.36 2.36
CA ARG A 100 -3.75 -2.15 1.52
C ARG A 100 -2.50 -2.04 0.69
N VAL A 101 -2.67 -1.87 -0.62
CA VAL A 101 -1.57 -1.63 -1.56
C VAL A 101 -1.71 -0.22 -2.08
N TRP A 102 -0.68 0.60 -1.93
CA TRP A 102 -0.63 1.91 -2.52
C TRP A 102 0.22 1.89 -3.78
N VAL A 103 -0.34 2.39 -4.87
CA VAL A 103 0.29 2.47 -6.19
C VAL A 103 0.34 3.94 -6.61
N HIS A 104 1.49 4.39 -7.08
CA HIS A 104 1.69 5.76 -7.53
C HIS A 104 2.62 5.80 -8.73
N GLY A 105 2.20 6.47 -9.79
CA GLY A 105 2.93 6.63 -11.05
C GLY A 105 2.03 7.30 -12.07
N ASP A 106 2.34 7.12 -13.35
CA ASP A 106 1.51 7.64 -14.45
C ASP A 106 0.12 7.00 -14.48
N ALA A 107 -0.88 7.74 -14.97
CA ALA A 107 -2.28 7.31 -14.94
C ALA A 107 -2.50 5.96 -15.64
N ASP A 108 -1.93 5.77 -16.84
CA ASP A 108 -2.06 4.52 -17.61
C ASP A 108 -1.37 3.35 -16.90
N ASN A 109 -0.15 3.57 -16.40
CA ASN A 109 0.61 2.55 -15.69
C ASN A 109 -0.06 2.16 -14.36
N MET A 110 -0.61 3.13 -13.63
CA MET A 110 -1.37 2.87 -12.41
C MET A 110 -2.63 2.08 -12.70
N PHE A 111 -3.32 2.35 -13.82
CA PHE A 111 -4.50 1.59 -14.22
C PHE A 111 -4.14 0.12 -14.46
N THR A 112 -3.08 -0.13 -15.23
CA THR A 112 -2.56 -1.48 -15.46
C THR A 112 -2.17 -2.19 -14.16
N ALA A 113 -1.41 -1.53 -13.28
CA ALA A 113 -1.00 -2.08 -12.00
C ALA A 113 -2.21 -2.40 -11.11
N ARG A 114 -3.21 -1.51 -11.09
CA ARG A 114 -4.45 -1.72 -10.35
C ARG A 114 -5.23 -2.92 -10.88
N GLU A 115 -5.41 -3.05 -12.19
CA GLU A 115 -6.14 -4.18 -12.77
C GLU A 115 -5.45 -5.51 -12.45
N LEU A 116 -4.11 -5.54 -12.52
CA LEU A 116 -3.34 -6.73 -12.19
C LEU A 116 -3.51 -7.13 -10.71
N ILE A 117 -3.42 -6.16 -9.79
CA ILE A 117 -3.63 -6.41 -8.35
C ILE A 117 -5.09 -6.83 -8.08
N GLN A 118 -6.06 -6.25 -8.80
CA GLN A 118 -7.46 -6.62 -8.67
C GLN A 118 -7.73 -8.04 -9.18
N LYS A 119 -7.15 -8.44 -10.32
CA LYS A 119 -7.21 -9.82 -10.80
C LYS A 119 -6.65 -10.81 -9.78
N LEU A 120 -5.52 -10.49 -9.15
CA LEU A 120 -4.99 -11.31 -8.06
C LEU A 120 -5.99 -11.43 -6.91
N ALA A 121 -6.61 -10.31 -6.51
CA ALA A 121 -7.57 -10.27 -5.41
C ALA A 121 -8.84 -11.09 -5.71
N ASP A 122 -9.28 -11.12 -6.98
CA ASP A 122 -10.50 -11.81 -7.40
C ASP A 122 -10.25 -13.31 -7.68
N GLU A 123 -9.12 -13.65 -8.31
CA GLU A 123 -8.82 -15.02 -8.74
C GLU A 123 -8.13 -15.85 -7.64
N GLY A 124 -7.33 -15.24 -6.76
CA GLY A 124 -6.73 -15.90 -5.59
C GLY A 124 -5.79 -17.07 -5.89
N HIS A 125 -5.48 -17.36 -7.16
CA HIS A 125 -4.64 -18.46 -7.60
C HIS A 125 -3.29 -17.94 -8.14
N MET A 126 -2.19 -18.38 -7.53
CA MET A 126 -0.82 -17.95 -7.88
C MET A 126 -0.48 -18.18 -9.36
N ASN A 127 -0.92 -19.31 -9.92
CA ASN A 127 -0.61 -19.68 -11.31
C ASN A 127 -1.17 -18.66 -12.31
N ASN A 128 -2.43 -18.25 -12.15
CA ASN A 128 -3.07 -17.26 -13.02
C ASN A 128 -2.43 -15.88 -12.89
N PHE A 129 -1.93 -15.54 -11.71
CA PHE A 129 -1.27 -14.26 -11.49
C PHE A 129 0.05 -14.17 -12.23
N GLU A 130 0.88 -15.22 -12.18
CA GLU A 130 2.13 -15.26 -12.94
C GLU A 130 1.86 -15.20 -14.45
N ASP A 131 0.85 -15.93 -14.94
CA ASP A 131 0.45 -15.88 -16.35
C ASP A 131 -0.02 -14.46 -16.75
N ALA A 132 -0.78 -13.77 -15.89
CA ALA A 132 -1.22 -12.40 -16.12
C ALA A 132 -0.07 -11.40 -16.13
N VAL A 133 0.94 -11.57 -15.26
CA VAL A 133 2.16 -10.77 -15.27
C VAL A 133 2.94 -11.01 -16.56
N HIS A 134 3.13 -12.27 -16.97
CA HIS A 134 3.82 -12.62 -18.21
C HIS A 134 3.12 -12.08 -19.46
N ALA A 135 1.79 -12.11 -19.50
CA ALA A 135 1.03 -11.51 -20.60
C ALA A 135 1.25 -9.99 -20.69
N LEU A 136 1.34 -9.31 -19.54
CA LEU A 136 1.66 -7.89 -19.48
C LEU A 136 3.11 -7.58 -19.91
N GLU A 137 4.05 -8.45 -19.58
CA GLU A 137 5.43 -8.34 -20.05
C GLU A 137 5.54 -8.43 -21.57
N GLN A 138 4.84 -9.39 -22.18
CA GLN A 138 4.84 -9.55 -23.63
C GLN A 138 4.25 -8.33 -24.34
N GLN A 139 3.14 -7.79 -23.84
CA GLN A 139 2.52 -6.59 -24.42
C GLN A 139 3.40 -5.34 -24.34
N ARG A 140 4.30 -5.25 -23.35
CA ARG A 140 5.23 -4.11 -23.21
C ARG A 140 6.58 -4.34 -23.87
N GLY A 141 7.02 -5.59 -24.02
CA GLY A 141 8.26 -5.95 -24.71
C GLY A 141 8.18 -5.92 -26.24
N GLU A 142 6.97 -5.84 -26.80
CA GLU A 142 6.74 -5.74 -28.25
C GLU A 142 6.66 -4.29 -28.79
N ASN A 143 6.87 -3.28 -27.94
CA ASN A 143 6.93 -1.86 -28.34
C ASN A 143 8.34 -1.27 -28.26
#